data_AF-A0A955PPS0-F1
#
_entry.id   AF-A0A955PPS0-F1
#
_cell.length_a   1.000
_cell.length_b   1.000
_cell.length_c   1.000
_cell.angle_alpha   90.00
_cell.angle_beta   90.00
_cell.angle_gamma   90.00
#
_symmetry.space_group_name_H-M   'P 1'
#
loop_
_entity.id
_entity.type
_entity.pdbx_description
1 polymer ?
#
loop_
_entity_poly.entity_id
_entity_poly.type
_entity_poly.pdbx_seq_one_letter_code
_entity_poly.pdbx_strand_id
1 'polypeptide(L)'
;MNLEFLSHPTWGAVYPTVFIVAVLSALVVTPIVSWYSRKIGFLDIPNQRTVHAKPIPLGGGAAIAIAFVIAVHAGVFQAGLNDQALKVVLIGGLITLTLGLIDDFVGGISAVFKLLALFLLTFMLWQIDDDLILKIFPWTWL
;
A
#
# COMPACT_ATOMS: atom_id res chain seq x y z
N MET A 1 -5.50 27.53 7.08
CA MET A 1 -5.77 26.20 7.66
C MET A 1 -7.23 26.22 8.11
N ASN A 2 -8.14 25.76 7.24
CA ASN A 2 -9.58 25.92 7.46
C ASN A 2 -10.04 25.02 8.61
N LEU A 3 -10.67 25.62 9.61
CA LEU A 3 -11.23 24.92 10.78
C LEU A 3 -12.47 24.07 10.44
N GLU A 4 -12.94 24.10 9.19
CA GLU A 4 -14.03 23.26 8.66
C GLU A 4 -13.71 21.76 8.77
N PHE A 5 -12.44 21.37 8.72
CA PHE A 5 -12.00 19.98 8.88
C PHE A 5 -12.38 19.38 10.25
N LEU A 6 -12.45 20.20 11.31
CA LEU A 6 -12.85 19.78 12.65
C LEU A 6 -14.38 19.82 12.85
N SER A 7 -15.13 20.45 11.94
CA SER A 7 -16.59 20.61 12.07
C SER A 7 -17.42 19.45 11.52
N HIS A 8 -16.84 18.55 10.72
CA HIS A 8 -17.50 17.29 10.38
C HIS A 8 -17.37 16.31 11.56
N PRO A 9 -18.47 15.93 12.22
CA PRO A 9 -18.44 15.19 13.48
C PRO A 9 -17.75 13.82 13.39
N THR A 10 -17.61 13.27 12.18
CA THR A 10 -16.98 11.96 11.96
C THR A 10 -15.49 12.03 11.68
N TRP A 11 -14.97 13.13 11.10
CA TRP A 11 -13.60 13.17 10.57
C TRP A 11 -12.56 13.21 11.68
N GLY A 12 -12.84 13.97 12.75
CA GLY A 12 -11.99 14.02 13.94
C GLY A 12 -11.81 12.67 14.65
N ALA A 13 -12.77 11.75 14.51
CA ALA A 13 -12.67 10.39 15.05
C ALA A 13 -12.10 9.38 14.03
N VAL A 14 -12.37 9.57 12.74
CA VAL A 14 -11.97 8.64 11.68
C VAL A 14 -10.46 8.58 11.49
N TYR A 15 -9.77 9.72 11.37
CA TYR A 15 -8.31 9.69 11.11
C TYR A 15 -7.50 9.05 12.26
N PRO A 16 -7.73 9.38 13.54
CA PRO A 16 -7.05 8.70 14.64
C PRO A 16 -7.40 7.21 14.70
N THR A 17 -8.65 6.85 14.42
CA THR A 17 -9.07 5.43 14.39
C THR A 17 -8.32 4.67 13.31
N VAL A 18 -8.29 5.19 12.08
CA VAL A 18 -7.55 4.59 10.95
C VAL A 18 -6.07 4.45 11.28
N PHE A 19 -5.46 5.47 11.88
CA PHE A 19 -4.06 5.44 12.29
C PHE A 19 -3.79 4.36 13.34
N ILE A 20 -4.58 4.31 14.42
CA ILE A 20 -4.43 3.31 15.48
C ILE A 20 -4.64 1.90 14.93
N VAL A 21 -5.67 1.70 14.11
CA VAL A 21 -5.95 0.40 13.47
C VAL A 21 -4.79 0.00 12.55
N ALA A 22 -4.23 0.92 11.76
CA ALA A 22 -3.08 0.65 10.90
C ALA A 22 -1.85 0.21 11.73
N VAL A 23 -1.55 0.90 12.82
CA VAL A 23 -0.40 0.56 13.69
C VAL A 23 -0.60 -0.80 14.35
N LEU A 24 -1.77 -1.02 14.97
CA LEU A 24 -2.06 -2.28 15.66
C LEU A 24 -2.10 -3.46 14.68
N SER A 25 -2.74 -3.29 13.52
CA SER A 25 -2.76 -4.34 12.49
C SER A 25 -1.37 -4.62 11.95
N ALA A 26 -0.53 -3.61 11.69
CA ALA A 26 0.85 -3.84 11.25
C ALA A 26 1.68 -4.59 12.30
N LEU A 27 1.54 -4.26 13.58
CA LEU A 27 2.22 -4.95 14.68
C LEU A 27 1.82 -6.43 14.82
N VAL A 28 0.57 -6.77 14.48
CA VAL A 28 0.06 -8.15 14.53
C VAL A 28 0.36 -8.92 13.24
N VAL A 29 0.15 -8.30 12.08
CA VAL A 29 0.27 -8.95 10.77
C VAL A 29 1.74 -9.20 10.42
N THR A 30 2.64 -8.27 10.73
CA THR A 30 4.08 -8.41 10.42
C THR A 30 4.70 -9.70 11.00
N PRO A 31 4.55 -10.02 12.30
CA PRO A 31 5.08 -11.27 12.83
C PRO A 31 4.37 -12.51 12.27
N ILE A 32 3.07 -12.43 11.94
CA ILE A 32 2.33 -13.55 11.32
C ILE A 32 2.89 -13.85 9.93
N VAL A 33 3.07 -12.82 9.09
CA VAL A 33 3.64 -12.97 7.76
C VAL A 33 5.08 -13.47 7.85
N SER A 34 5.89 -12.91 8.76
CA SER A 34 7.26 -13.38 9.02
C SER A 34 7.32 -14.86 9.40
N TRP A 35 6.41 -15.32 10.26
CA TRP A 35 6.31 -16.73 10.62
C TRP A 35 5.88 -17.60 9.42
N TYR A 36 4.90 -17.15 8.65
CA TYR A 36 4.41 -17.87 7.48
C TYR A 36 5.49 -17.99 6.40
N SER A 37 6.20 -16.90 6.09
CA SER A 37 7.31 -16.87 5.14
C SER A 37 8.42 -17.85 5.52
N ARG A 38 8.76 -17.96 6.82
CA ARG A 38 9.69 -18.99 7.31
C ARG A 38 9.19 -20.40 7.08
N LYS A 39 7.89 -20.63 7.26
CA LYS A 39 7.26 -21.96 7.11
C LYS A 39 7.26 -22.43 5.65
N ILE A 40 7.02 -21.53 4.70
CA ILE A 40 7.01 -21.85 3.26
C ILE A 40 8.40 -21.78 2.62
N GLY A 41 9.45 -21.43 3.38
CA GLY A 41 10.80 -21.28 2.87
C GLY A 41 11.02 -20.02 2.02
N PHE A 42 10.11 -19.05 2.08
CA PHE A 42 10.21 -17.77 1.37
C PHE A 42 11.16 -16.83 2.12
N LEU A 43 12.45 -17.11 1.97
CA LEU A 43 13.54 -16.48 2.70
C LEU A 43 14.56 -15.91 1.71
N ASP A 44 15.07 -14.72 2.01
CA ASP A 44 16.25 -14.18 1.37
C ASP A 44 17.50 -14.85 1.95
N ILE A 45 18.23 -15.57 1.09
CA ILE A 45 19.42 -16.33 1.47
C ILE A 45 20.64 -15.43 1.31
N PRO A 46 21.50 -15.32 2.35
CA PRO A 46 22.65 -14.44 2.29
C PRO A 46 23.61 -14.83 1.15
N ASN A 47 24.07 -13.81 0.42
CA ASN A 47 25.03 -13.91 -0.68
C ASN A 47 26.20 -12.92 -0.44
N GLN A 48 27.23 -12.94 -1.27
CA GLN A 48 28.43 -12.08 -1.18
C GLN A 48 28.13 -10.57 -1.20
N ARG A 49 26.88 -10.17 -1.50
CA ARG A 49 26.40 -8.78 -1.55
C ARG A 49 25.46 -8.41 -0.40
N THR A 50 25.07 -9.35 0.46
CA THR A 50 24.11 -9.10 1.56
C THR A 50 24.82 -8.85 2.89
N VAL A 51 24.36 -7.88 3.67
CA VAL A 51 24.99 -7.49 4.95
C VAL A 51 24.59 -8.42 6.10
N HIS A 52 23.48 -9.15 5.95
CA HIS A 52 22.96 -10.07 6.97
C HIS A 52 23.58 -11.46 6.83
N ALA A 53 23.97 -12.06 7.95
CA ALA A 53 24.51 -13.41 8.00
C ALA A 53 23.43 -14.50 8.13
N LYS A 54 22.17 -14.13 8.42
CA LYS A 54 21.06 -15.06 8.64
C LYS A 54 19.97 -14.86 7.57
N PRO A 55 19.28 -15.93 7.14
CA PRO A 55 18.14 -15.81 6.23
C PRO A 55 17.03 -14.93 6.80
N ILE A 56 16.54 -13.98 6.01
CA ILE A 56 15.49 -13.03 6.40
C ILE A 56 14.21 -13.39 5.65
N PRO A 57 13.04 -13.45 6.32
CA PRO A 57 11.78 -13.72 5.64
C PRO A 57 11.41 -12.61 4.65
N LEU A 58 11.06 -13.02 3.43
CA LEU A 58 10.52 -12.16 2.38
C LEU A 58 9.01 -11.96 2.58
N GLY A 59 8.45 -10.87 2.04
CA GLY A 59 7.01 -10.60 2.11
C GLY A 59 6.56 -9.49 3.07
N GLY A 60 7.48 -8.65 3.56
CA GLY A 60 7.12 -7.48 4.37
C GLY A 60 6.12 -6.54 3.68
N GLY A 61 6.21 -6.39 2.35
CA GLY A 61 5.25 -5.61 1.56
C GLY A 61 3.81 -6.15 1.66
N ALA A 62 3.63 -7.48 1.67
CA ALA A 62 2.31 -8.08 1.88
C ALA A 62 1.76 -7.77 3.28
N ALA A 63 2.61 -7.80 4.31
CA ALA A 63 2.19 -7.48 5.67
C ALA A 63 1.65 -6.04 5.78
N ILE A 64 2.37 -5.08 5.20
CA ILE A 64 1.97 -3.67 5.21
C ILE A 64 0.67 -3.47 4.42
N ALA A 65 0.52 -4.11 3.27
CA ALA A 65 -0.70 -3.96 2.48
C ALA A 65 -1.93 -4.56 3.14
N ILE A 66 -1.81 -5.71 3.81
CA ILE A 66 -2.91 -6.29 4.60
C ILE A 66 -3.30 -5.32 5.72
N ALA A 67 -2.33 -4.77 6.45
CA ALA A 67 -2.59 -3.77 7.50
C ALA A 67 -3.26 -2.51 6.94
N PHE A 68 -2.81 -2.04 5.77
CA PHE A 68 -3.41 -0.90 5.07
C PHE A 68 -4.87 -1.16 4.67
N VAL A 69 -5.16 -2.33 4.08
CA VAL A 69 -6.54 -2.69 3.69
C VAL A 69 -7.46 -2.77 4.91
N ILE A 70 -6.98 -3.34 6.03
CA ILE A 70 -7.74 -3.39 7.29
C ILE A 70 -8.04 -1.97 7.80
N ALA A 71 -7.04 -1.09 7.81
CA ALA A 71 -7.21 0.28 8.26
C ALA A 71 -8.17 1.09 7.37
N VAL A 72 -8.07 0.94 6.05
CA VAL A 72 -8.98 1.58 5.10
C VAL A 72 -10.41 1.07 5.28
N HIS A 73 -10.61 -0.25 5.44
CA HIS A 73 -11.95 -0.79 5.70
C HIS A 73 -12.57 -0.25 6.98
N ALA A 74 -11.77 -0.11 8.05
CA ALA A 74 -12.25 0.49 9.30
C ALA A 74 -12.68 1.95 9.11
N GLY A 75 -11.89 2.74 8.37
CA GLY A 75 -12.23 4.13 8.05
C GLY A 75 -13.45 4.28 7.15
N VAL A 76 -13.54 3.48 6.09
CA VAL A 76 -14.67 3.47 5.15
C VAL A 76 -15.97 3.10 5.86
N PHE A 77 -15.95 2.07 6.71
CA PHE A 77 -17.13 1.66 7.47
C PHE A 77 -17.59 2.75 8.44
N GLN A 78 -16.65 3.41 9.13
CA GLN A 78 -16.97 4.47 10.10
C GLN A 78 -17.49 5.76 9.43
N ALA A 79 -16.98 6.10 8.25
CA ALA A 79 -17.32 7.33 7.54
C ALA A 79 -18.35 7.15 6.41
N GLY A 80 -18.75 5.91 6.09
CA GLY A 80 -19.68 5.61 5.00
C GLY A 80 -19.15 6.01 3.62
N LEU A 81 -17.82 5.99 3.45
CA LEU A 81 -17.16 6.54 2.25
C LEU A 81 -17.34 5.60 1.06
N ASN A 82 -18.04 6.05 0.03
CA ASN A 82 -18.15 5.37 -1.25
C ASN A 82 -17.44 6.19 -2.34
N ASP A 83 -16.14 6.42 -2.13
CA ASP A 83 -15.32 7.26 -3.01
C ASP A 83 -14.74 6.42 -4.16
N GLN A 84 -14.92 6.90 -5.39
CA GLN A 84 -14.37 6.27 -6.60
C GLN A 84 -12.84 6.32 -6.61
N ALA A 85 -12.24 7.43 -6.20
CA ALA A 85 -10.79 7.60 -6.16
C ALA A 85 -10.16 6.58 -5.20
N LEU A 86 -10.78 6.37 -4.03
CA LEU A 86 -10.32 5.35 -3.08
C LEU A 86 -10.35 3.95 -3.68
N LYS A 87 -11.40 3.59 -4.43
CA LYS A 87 -11.49 2.29 -5.11
C LYS A 87 -10.41 2.13 -6.18
N VAL A 88 -10.16 3.17 -6.97
CA VAL A 88 -9.10 3.18 -7.99
C VAL A 88 -7.74 2.98 -7.35
N VAL A 89 -7.45 3.66 -6.23
CA VAL A 89 -6.20 3.48 -5.47
C VAL A 89 -6.08 2.07 -4.91
N LEU A 90 -7.15 1.49 -4.35
CA LEU A 90 -7.11 0.14 -3.80
C LEU A 90 -6.85 -0.92 -4.89
N ILE A 91 -7.50 -0.78 -6.06
CA ILE A 91 -7.29 -1.68 -7.20
C ILE A 91 -5.86 -1.52 -7.74
N GLY A 92 -5.41 -0.29 -7.97
CA GLY A 92 -4.06 -0.01 -8.44
C GLY A 92 -2.99 -0.56 -7.49
N GLY A 93 -3.15 -0.31 -6.19
CA GLY A 93 -2.27 -0.81 -5.14
C GLY A 93 -2.22 -2.34 -5.08
N LEU A 94 -3.36 -3.03 -5.26
CA LEU A 94 -3.40 -4.50 -5.30
C LEU A 94 -2.63 -5.06 -6.50
N ILE A 95 -2.76 -4.43 -7.67
CA ILE A 95 -2.02 -4.84 -8.88
C ILE A 95 -0.51 -4.62 -8.68
N THR A 96 -0.11 -3.44 -8.18
CA THR A 96 1.30 -3.14 -7.88
C THR A 96 1.88 -4.08 -6.84
N LEU A 97 1.14 -4.41 -5.79
CA LEU A 97 1.54 -5.39 -4.80
C LEU A 97 1.74 -6.77 -5.42
N THR A 98 0.82 -7.21 -6.27
CA THR A 98 0.91 -8.51 -6.92
C THR A 98 2.14 -8.58 -7.83
N LEU A 99 2.43 -7.51 -8.58
CA LEU A 99 3.64 -7.40 -9.39
C LEU A 99 4.91 -7.49 -8.53
N GLY A 100 4.94 -6.79 -7.38
CA GLY A 100 6.05 -6.84 -6.44
C GLY A 100 6.24 -8.21 -5.81
N LEU A 101 5.16 -8.90 -5.43
CA LEU A 101 5.24 -10.25 -4.90
C LEU A 101 5.73 -11.25 -5.96
N ILE A 102 5.24 -11.16 -7.19
CA ILE A 102 5.73 -12.01 -8.30
C ILE A 102 7.22 -11.78 -8.50
N ASP A 103 7.67 -10.53 -8.47
CA ASP A 103 9.10 -10.20 -8.57
C ASP A 103 9.93 -10.84 -7.45
N ASP A 104 9.48 -10.72 -6.20
CA ASP A 104 10.13 -11.31 -5.03
C ASP A 104 10.16 -12.85 -5.13
N PHE A 105 9.10 -13.48 -5.66
CA PHE A 105 9.01 -14.93 -5.85
C PHE A 105 9.86 -15.44 -7.02
N VAL A 106 9.91 -14.72 -8.13
CA VAL A 106 10.67 -15.10 -9.33
C VAL A 106 12.17 -14.82 -9.15
N GLY A 107 12.55 -14.02 -8.16
CA GLY A 107 13.94 -13.67 -7.89
C GLY A 107 14.49 -12.60 -8.84
N GLY A 108 13.60 -11.75 -9.39
CA GLY A 108 13.98 -10.60 -10.21
C GLY A 108 13.37 -10.61 -11.63
N ILE A 109 12.40 -9.74 -11.83
CA ILE A 109 11.92 -9.28 -13.15
C ILE A 109 12.84 -8.14 -13.61
N SER A 110 13.11 -8.08 -14.91
CA SER A 110 13.88 -6.98 -15.51
C SER A 110 13.25 -5.61 -15.17
N ALA A 111 14.11 -4.68 -14.74
CA ALA A 111 13.69 -3.34 -14.28
C ALA A 111 12.87 -2.59 -15.34
N VAL A 112 13.19 -2.78 -16.63
CA VAL A 112 12.47 -2.15 -17.74
C VAL A 112 11.04 -2.66 -17.82
N PHE A 113 10.82 -3.97 -17.66
CA PHE A 113 9.47 -4.54 -17.70
C PHE A 113 8.62 -4.06 -16.52
N LYS A 114 9.19 -3.96 -15.32
CA LYS A 114 8.48 -3.39 -14.16
C LYS A 114 8.09 -1.95 -14.42
N LEU A 115 9.03 -1.14 -14.93
CA LEU A 115 8.78 0.26 -15.22
C LEU A 115 7.65 0.41 -16.25
N LEU A 116 7.70 -0.34 -17.35
CA LEU A 116 6.65 -0.30 -18.38
C LEU A 116 5.30 -0.79 -17.86
N ALA A 117 5.27 -1.85 -17.05
CA ALA A 117 4.04 -2.37 -16.45
C ALA A 117 3.42 -1.35 -15.48
N LEU A 118 4.23 -0.73 -14.61
CA LEU A 118 3.77 0.28 -13.67
C LEU A 118 3.34 1.57 -14.38
N PHE A 119 4.05 1.96 -15.44
CA PHE A 119 3.67 3.10 -16.27
C PHE A 119 2.32 2.87 -16.94
N LEU A 120 2.12 1.71 -17.59
CA LEU A 120 0.87 1.35 -18.24
C LEU A 120 -0.28 1.28 -17.22
N LEU A 121 -0.04 0.68 -16.06
CA LEU A 121 -1.03 0.63 -14.97
C LEU A 121 -1.44 2.04 -14.54
N THR A 122 -0.46 2.90 -14.26
CA THR A 122 -0.73 4.28 -13.82
C THR A 122 -1.46 5.05 -14.91
N PHE A 123 -1.09 4.88 -16.17
CA PHE A 123 -1.76 5.48 -17.31
C PHE A 123 -3.21 5.02 -17.44
N MET A 124 -3.49 3.72 -17.25
CA MET A 124 -4.86 3.20 -17.26
C MET A 124 -5.70 3.73 -16.11
N LEU A 125 -5.15 3.78 -14.89
CA LEU A 125 -5.85 4.33 -13.72
C LEU A 125 -6.14 5.82 -13.89
N TRP A 126 -5.22 6.56 -14.52
CA TRP A 126 -5.42 7.97 -14.84
C TRP A 126 -6.62 8.22 -15.75
N GLN A 127 -6.91 7.32 -16.71
CA GLN A 127 -8.09 7.46 -17.58
C GLN A 127 -9.43 7.21 -16.85
N ILE A 128 -9.40 6.62 -15.66
CA ILE A 128 -10.61 6.26 -14.90
C ILE A 128 -11.02 7.39 -13.95
N ASP A 129 -10.05 8.16 -13.46
CA ASP A 129 -10.30 9.21 -12.46
C ASP A 129 -9.34 10.38 -12.64
N ASP A 130 -9.86 11.49 -13.19
CA ASP A 130 -9.12 12.73 -13.39
C ASP A 130 -8.77 13.42 -12.06
N ASP A 131 -9.48 13.11 -10.97
CA ASP A 131 -9.21 13.67 -9.64
C ASP A 131 -8.01 13.01 -8.94
N LEU A 132 -7.47 11.91 -9.49
CA LEU A 132 -6.22 11.30 -9.00
C LEU A 132 -4.98 12.15 -9.31
N ILE A 133 -5.15 13.23 -10.09
CA ILE A 133 -4.13 14.26 -10.24
C ILE A 133 -3.86 14.84 -8.85
N LEU A 134 -2.63 14.62 -8.39
CA LEU A 134 -2.02 15.37 -7.31
C LEU A 134 -2.23 16.87 -7.56
N LYS A 135 -3.29 17.46 -6.99
CA LYS A 135 -3.52 18.90 -6.82
C LYS A 135 -2.45 19.52 -5.89
N ILE A 136 -1.22 18.97 -5.90
CA ILE A 136 -0.06 19.46 -5.17
C ILE A 136 0.47 20.74 -5.84
N PHE A 137 0.19 20.94 -7.14
CA PHE A 137 0.57 22.15 -7.86
C PHE A 137 -0.68 22.85 -8.45
N PRO A 138 -1.18 23.93 -7.83
CA PRO A 138 -2.17 24.78 -8.47
C PRO A 138 -1.45 25.53 -9.61
N TRP A 139 -1.62 25.06 -10.85
CA TRP A 139 -1.07 25.70 -12.05
C TRP A 139 -1.71 27.06 -12.38
N THR A 140 -2.47 27.65 -11.46
CA THR A 140 -3.17 28.94 -11.63
C THR A 140 -2.26 30.17 -11.44
N TRP A 141 -0.94 30.00 -11.50
CA TRP A 141 0.06 31.07 -11.34
C TRP A 141 0.98 31.24 -12.56
N LEU A 142 0.59 30.67 -13.71
CA LEU A 142 1.12 30.99 -15.05
C LEU A 142 -0.06 31.39 -15.94
#